data_AF-A0A945X157-F1
#
_entry.id   AF-A0A945X157-F1
#
_cell.length_a   1.000
_cell.length_b   1.000
_cell.length_c   1.000
_cell.angle_alpha   90.00
_cell.angle_beta   90.00
_cell.angle_gamma   90.00
#
_symmetry.space_group_name_H-M   'P 1'
#
loop_
_entity.id
_entity.type
_entity.pdbx_description
1 polymer ?
#
loop_
_entity_poly.entity_id
_entity_poly.type
_entity_poly.pdbx_seq_one_letter_code
_entity_poly.pdbx_strand_id
1 'polypeptide(L)'
;MPMTLAKDDLDDSRVAVVQRLVALAQCPGEDSSELEHGAARVLAEAFGELDETQYGVALGDVCFGLLEVVQQGAASEDSASVAAPTPPVPQPPPACAGSPLDELLLEFAGSMERLVWHAWNELSPGDHAPDADELRARAEQLTRSGDPADRDWLVRHLGELRTLTAALLAAIPQSGRLFAQHCAGDLAPEEVETLVRMAGKSWAMGWEAAYWRKYRELAAVKLTEDAIESSIRGYIARFVKQLRDASVRESVEGDDT
;
A
#
# COMPACT_ATOMS: atom_id res chain seq x y z
N MET A 1 17.62 28.72 -2.99
CA MET A 1 16.16 28.79 -3.19
C MET A 1 15.72 27.42 -3.67
N PRO A 2 14.99 26.63 -2.87
CA PRO A 2 14.48 25.35 -3.37
C PRO A 2 13.33 25.66 -4.33
N MET A 3 13.45 25.21 -5.58
CA MET A 3 12.34 25.21 -6.53
C MET A 3 11.32 24.19 -6.04
N THR A 4 10.21 24.67 -5.49
CA THR A 4 9.00 23.88 -5.34
C THR A 4 8.43 23.67 -6.73
N LEU A 5 8.67 22.49 -7.30
CA LEU A 5 7.90 21.99 -8.44
C LEU A 5 6.43 22.01 -8.04
N ALA A 6 5.61 22.69 -8.85
CA ALA A 6 4.18 22.78 -8.63
C ALA A 6 3.58 21.37 -8.70
N LYS A 7 2.62 21.09 -7.81
CA LYS A 7 1.93 19.80 -7.75
C LYS A 7 1.35 19.38 -9.11
N ASP A 8 0.93 20.36 -9.92
CA ASP A 8 0.36 20.16 -11.25
C ASP A 8 1.40 19.66 -12.29
N ASP A 9 2.66 20.10 -12.21
CA ASP A 9 3.73 19.62 -13.09
C ASP A 9 4.12 18.16 -12.77
N LEU A 10 3.95 17.75 -11.51
CA LEU A 10 4.23 16.39 -11.06
C LEU A 10 3.14 15.42 -11.55
N ASP A 11 1.88 15.85 -11.57
CA ASP A 11 0.76 15.04 -12.04
C ASP A 11 0.79 14.84 -13.58
N ASP A 12 1.16 15.87 -14.36
CA ASP A 12 1.38 15.72 -15.82
C ASP A 12 2.54 14.75 -16.15
N SER A 13 3.61 14.81 -15.36
CA SER A 13 4.74 13.89 -15.50
C SER A 13 4.36 12.44 -15.16
N ARG A 14 3.44 12.24 -14.19
CA ARG A 14 2.97 10.91 -13.78
C ARG A 14 2.11 10.26 -14.86
N VAL A 15 1.18 11.00 -15.45
CA VAL A 15 0.32 10.51 -16.54
C VAL A 15 1.18 10.09 -17.75
N ALA A 16 2.22 10.86 -18.07
CA ALA A 16 3.14 10.53 -19.16
C ALA A 16 3.93 9.23 -18.91
N VAL A 17 4.33 8.97 -17.67
CA VAL A 17 5.05 7.73 -17.28
C VAL A 17 4.15 6.52 -17.42
N VAL A 18 2.91 6.60 -16.92
CA VAL A 18 1.94 5.51 -17.04
C VAL A 18 1.59 5.23 -18.49
N GLN A 19 1.38 6.26 -19.32
CA GLN A 19 1.14 6.08 -20.75
C GLN A 19 2.31 5.40 -21.48
N ARG A 20 3.56 5.70 -21.11
CA ARG A 20 4.74 5.03 -21.66
C ARG A 20 4.83 3.56 -21.23
N LEU A 21 4.51 3.25 -19.97
CA LEU A 21 4.47 1.86 -19.47
C LEU A 21 3.36 1.04 -20.15
N VAL A 22 2.18 1.64 -20.36
CA VAL A 22 1.07 1.02 -21.08
C VAL A 22 1.45 0.79 -22.55
N ALA A 23 2.10 1.75 -23.21
CA ALA A 23 2.57 1.59 -24.59
C ALA A 23 3.62 0.48 -24.73
N LEU A 24 4.53 0.32 -23.76
CA LEU A 24 5.48 -0.79 -23.68
C LEU A 24 4.76 -2.14 -23.55
N ALA A 25 3.77 -2.24 -22.66
CA ALA A 25 3.00 -3.47 -22.46
C ALA A 25 2.14 -3.86 -23.69
N GLN A 26 1.81 -2.90 -24.56
CA GLN A 26 1.01 -3.12 -25.77
C GLN A 26 1.85 -3.48 -27.01
N CYS A 27 3.19 -3.48 -26.92
CA CYS A 27 4.07 -3.88 -28.02
C CYS A 27 4.03 -5.41 -28.23
N PRO A 28 3.54 -5.91 -29.38
CA PRO A 28 3.46 -7.34 -29.62
C PRO A 28 4.85 -7.91 -29.97
N GLY A 29 5.38 -8.78 -29.10
CA GLY A 29 6.57 -9.60 -29.38
C GLY A 29 7.82 -9.32 -28.54
N GLU A 30 7.73 -8.51 -27.49
CA GLU A 30 8.85 -8.35 -26.54
C GLU A 30 8.87 -9.52 -25.55
N ASP A 31 10.06 -10.11 -25.37
CA ASP A 31 10.29 -11.14 -24.35
C ASP A 31 10.12 -10.51 -22.94
N SER A 32 9.66 -11.30 -21.96
CA SER A 32 9.41 -10.83 -20.58
C SER A 32 10.57 -10.05 -19.95
N SER A 33 11.82 -10.41 -20.29
CA SER A 33 13.02 -9.72 -19.81
C SER A 33 13.24 -8.34 -20.45
N GLU A 34 12.77 -8.15 -21.69
CA GLU A 34 12.83 -6.87 -22.41
C GLU A 34 11.77 -5.91 -21.88
N LEU A 35 10.57 -6.41 -21.57
CA LEU A 35 9.53 -5.66 -20.87
C LEU A 35 9.98 -5.17 -19.49
N GLU A 36 10.63 -6.04 -18.70
CA GLU A 36 11.18 -5.67 -17.39
C GLU A 36 12.29 -4.60 -17.51
N HIS A 37 13.21 -4.75 -18.46
CA HIS A 37 14.25 -3.75 -18.72
C HIS A 37 13.67 -2.42 -19.26
N GLY A 38 12.65 -2.49 -20.10
CA GLY A 38 11.94 -1.33 -20.65
C GLY A 38 11.20 -0.56 -19.57
N ALA A 39 10.46 -1.27 -18.71
CA ALA A 39 9.78 -0.68 -17.55
C ALA A 39 10.78 -0.07 -16.56
N ALA A 40 11.85 -0.78 -16.20
CA ALA A 40 12.89 -0.27 -15.33
C ALA A 40 13.57 0.98 -15.90
N ARG A 41 13.77 1.05 -17.22
CA ARG A 41 14.34 2.23 -17.89
C ARG A 41 13.37 3.42 -17.87
N VAL A 42 12.08 3.21 -18.12
CA VAL A 42 11.07 4.28 -18.06
C VAL A 42 10.95 4.84 -16.65
N LEU A 43 11.00 3.98 -15.63
CA LEU A 43 11.02 4.40 -14.23
C LEU A 43 12.31 5.13 -13.87
N ALA A 44 13.48 4.65 -14.32
CA ALA A 44 14.76 5.31 -14.09
C ALA A 44 14.87 6.67 -14.81
N GLU A 45 14.33 6.81 -16.03
CA GLU A 45 14.25 8.09 -16.74
C GLU A 45 13.33 9.09 -16.03
N ALA A 46 12.23 8.62 -15.46
CA ALA A 46 11.23 9.46 -14.81
C ALA A 46 11.64 9.91 -13.40
N PHE A 47 12.32 9.04 -12.67
CA PHE A 47 12.56 9.23 -11.25
C PHE A 47 14.05 9.33 -10.88
N GLY A 48 14.97 9.12 -11.82
CA GLY A 48 16.43 9.15 -11.60
C GLY A 48 16.97 7.88 -10.90
N GLU A 49 18.22 7.94 -10.41
CA GLU A 49 18.75 6.94 -9.47
C GLU A 49 18.00 7.07 -8.13
N LEU A 50 16.93 6.29 -7.99
CA LEU A 50 16.15 6.20 -6.76
C LEU A 50 16.89 5.35 -5.72
N ASP A 51 16.98 5.83 -4.47
CA ASP A 51 17.35 4.96 -3.35
C ASP A 51 16.19 4.01 -2.97
N GLU A 52 16.49 2.93 -2.24
CA GLU A 52 15.53 1.88 -1.83
C GLU A 52 14.24 2.42 -1.18
N THR A 53 14.30 3.56 -0.48
CA THR A 53 13.14 4.19 0.17
C THR A 53 12.29 5.01 -0.81
N GLN A 54 12.89 5.54 -1.87
CA GLN A 54 12.20 6.28 -2.93
C GLN A 54 11.53 5.33 -3.94
N TYR A 55 12.05 4.10 -4.06
CA TYR A 55 11.49 3.05 -4.90
C TYR A 55 10.06 2.67 -4.48
N GLY A 56 9.78 2.56 -3.17
CA GLY A 56 8.45 2.21 -2.66
C GLY A 56 7.39 3.30 -2.92
N VAL A 57 7.79 4.57 -2.88
CA VAL A 57 6.91 5.72 -3.20
C VAL A 57 6.64 5.77 -4.70
N ALA A 58 7.67 5.58 -5.53
CA ALA A 58 7.54 5.51 -6.98
C ALA A 58 6.65 4.34 -7.43
N LEU A 59 6.77 3.17 -6.78
CA LEU A 59 5.94 2.01 -7.07
C LEU A 59 4.48 2.24 -6.67
N GLY A 60 4.25 2.89 -5.51
CA GLY A 60 2.92 3.32 -5.10
C GLY A 60 2.28 4.32 -6.08
N ASP A 61 3.05 5.28 -6.57
CA ASP A 61 2.61 6.30 -7.54
C ASP A 61 2.30 5.69 -8.92
N VAL A 62 3.10 4.70 -9.37
CA VAL A 62 2.88 3.98 -10.63
C VAL A 62 1.63 3.09 -10.54
N CYS A 63 1.45 2.38 -9.42
CA CYS A 63 0.24 1.60 -9.17
C CYS A 63 -1.00 2.51 -9.10
N PHE A 64 -0.87 3.72 -8.55
CA PHE A 64 -1.96 4.71 -8.51
C PHE A 64 -2.33 5.21 -9.90
N GLY A 65 -1.35 5.59 -10.72
CA GLY A 65 -1.60 6.10 -12.07
C GLY A 65 -2.12 5.03 -13.04
N LEU A 66 -1.69 3.77 -12.91
CA LEU A 66 -2.27 2.64 -13.66
C LEU A 66 -3.76 2.46 -13.34
N LEU A 67 -4.14 2.65 -12.07
CA LEU A 67 -5.54 2.59 -11.63
C LEU A 67 -6.39 3.70 -12.27
N GLU A 68 -5.83 4.91 -12.39
CA GLU A 68 -6.52 6.07 -12.96
C GLU A 68 -6.74 5.92 -14.47
N VAL A 69 -5.76 5.38 -15.20
CA VAL A 69 -5.87 5.10 -16.64
C VAL A 69 -6.92 4.02 -16.92
N VAL A 70 -6.99 2.98 -16.07
CA VAL A 70 -8.04 1.94 -16.18
C VAL A 70 -9.44 2.54 -15.91
N GLN A 71 -9.56 3.46 -14.96
CA GLN A 71 -10.83 4.15 -14.68
C GLN A 71 -11.26 5.10 -15.80
N GLN A 72 -10.32 5.80 -16.43
CA GLN A 72 -10.59 6.70 -17.56
C GLN A 72 -10.94 5.93 -18.85
N GLY A 73 -10.36 4.74 -19.07
CA GLY A 73 -10.72 3.86 -20.18
C GLY A 73 -12.18 3.41 -20.15
N ALA A 74 -12.67 3.04 -18.96
CA ALA A 74 -14.06 2.60 -18.74
C ALA A 74 -15.12 3.72 -18.91
N ALA A 75 -14.72 5.00 -18.90
CA ALA A 75 -15.63 6.13 -19.07
C ALA A 75 -15.80 6.57 -20.54
N SER A 76 -15.01 6.02 -21.47
CA SER A 76 -14.90 6.52 -22.84
C SER A 76 -15.69 5.73 -23.90
N GLU A 77 -16.33 4.62 -23.52
CA GLU A 77 -17.08 3.78 -24.47
C GLU A 77 -18.50 4.28 -24.79
N ASP A 78 -18.96 5.37 -24.17
CA ASP A 78 -20.33 5.87 -24.31
C ASP A 78 -20.38 7.19 -25.12
N SER A 79 -20.05 7.15 -26.41
CA SER A 79 -20.52 8.14 -27.41
C SER A 79 -20.09 7.83 -28.85
N ALA A 80 -20.88 7.04 -29.56
CA ALA A 80 -20.97 7.14 -31.02
C ALA A 80 -22.32 6.58 -31.52
N SER A 81 -23.40 7.31 -31.29
CA SER A 81 -24.69 7.05 -31.93
C SER A 81 -24.82 7.88 -33.21
N VAL A 82 -24.63 7.24 -34.37
CA VAL A 82 -25.12 7.74 -35.66
C VAL A 82 -25.82 6.58 -36.37
N ALA A 83 -27.12 6.74 -36.56
CA ALA A 83 -28.03 5.75 -37.14
C ALA A 83 -27.96 5.71 -38.68
N ALA A 84 -27.84 4.51 -39.25
CA ALA A 84 -28.17 4.15 -40.64
C ALA A 84 -28.38 2.61 -40.75
N PRO A 85 -29.10 2.10 -41.78
CA PRO A 85 -30.00 0.94 -41.66
C PRO A 85 -29.33 -0.44 -41.71
N THR A 86 -30.03 -1.38 -41.07
CA THR A 86 -29.65 -2.75 -40.71
C THR A 86 -29.32 -3.68 -41.89
N PRO A 87 -28.12 -4.30 -41.92
CA PRO A 87 -27.86 -5.57 -42.59
C PRO A 87 -28.11 -6.77 -41.64
N PRO A 88 -28.19 -8.01 -42.15
CA PRO A 88 -28.72 -9.15 -41.42
C PRO A 88 -27.87 -9.52 -40.21
N VAL A 89 -28.56 -9.84 -39.11
CA VAL A 89 -28.01 -10.21 -37.79
C VAL A 89 -26.85 -11.20 -37.93
N PRO A 90 -25.59 -10.76 -37.69
CA PRO A 90 -24.52 -11.69 -37.40
C PRO A 90 -24.84 -12.32 -36.05
N GLN A 91 -24.71 -13.65 -35.93
CA GLN A 91 -24.79 -14.32 -34.64
C GLN A 91 -23.85 -13.62 -33.65
N PRO A 92 -24.28 -13.38 -32.39
CA PRO A 92 -23.41 -12.79 -31.40
C PRO A 92 -22.14 -13.64 -31.32
N PRO A 93 -20.94 -13.03 -31.38
CA PRO A 93 -19.71 -13.76 -31.12
C PRO A 93 -19.83 -14.45 -29.75
N PRO A 94 -19.20 -15.62 -29.56
CA PRO A 94 -19.16 -16.24 -28.23
C PRO A 94 -18.67 -15.18 -27.24
N ALA A 95 -19.40 -15.07 -26.11
CA ALA A 95 -19.14 -14.10 -25.06
C ALA A 95 -17.63 -13.92 -24.84
N CYS A 96 -17.22 -12.66 -24.83
CA CYS A 96 -15.87 -12.15 -24.69
C CYS A 96 -14.94 -13.13 -23.95
N ALA A 97 -13.97 -13.70 -24.68
CA ALA A 97 -12.72 -14.07 -24.01
C ALA A 97 -12.22 -12.76 -23.38
N GLY A 98 -11.97 -12.79 -22.06
CA GLY A 98 -11.33 -11.66 -21.39
C GLY A 98 -10.09 -11.26 -22.18
N SER A 99 -9.79 -9.97 -22.25
CA SER A 99 -8.56 -9.58 -22.90
C SER A 99 -7.38 -10.25 -22.15
N PRO A 100 -6.30 -10.66 -22.82
CA PRO A 100 -5.12 -11.21 -22.13
C PRO A 100 -4.60 -10.29 -21.01
N LEU A 101 -4.87 -8.97 -21.12
CA LEU A 101 -4.56 -7.98 -20.10
C LEU A 101 -5.39 -8.16 -18.82
N ASP A 102 -6.68 -8.50 -18.94
CA ASP A 102 -7.57 -8.69 -17.78
C ASP A 102 -7.12 -9.87 -16.92
N GLU A 103 -6.66 -10.96 -17.56
CA GLU A 103 -6.11 -12.12 -16.88
C GLU A 103 -4.84 -11.76 -16.09
N LEU A 104 -3.93 -11.00 -16.70
CA LEU A 104 -2.70 -10.53 -16.06
C LEU A 104 -2.97 -9.58 -14.89
N LEU A 105 -3.92 -8.64 -15.04
CA LEU A 105 -4.32 -7.74 -13.97
C LEU A 105 -4.95 -8.48 -12.80
N LEU A 106 -5.76 -9.50 -13.08
CA LEU A 106 -6.40 -10.32 -12.06
C LEU A 106 -5.39 -11.20 -11.31
N GLU A 107 -4.42 -11.78 -12.02
CA GLU A 107 -3.31 -12.51 -11.41
C GLU A 107 -2.46 -11.59 -10.53
N PHE A 108 -2.12 -10.40 -11.02
CA PHE A 108 -1.39 -9.39 -10.26
C PHE A 108 -2.15 -8.99 -8.99
N ALA A 109 -3.43 -8.63 -9.11
CA ALA A 109 -4.27 -8.25 -7.97
C ALA A 109 -4.34 -9.38 -6.92
N GLY A 110 -4.54 -10.63 -7.34
CA GLY A 110 -4.56 -11.78 -6.43
C GLY A 110 -3.18 -12.09 -5.81
N SER A 111 -2.08 -11.79 -6.50
CA SER A 111 -0.73 -11.90 -5.91
C SER A 111 -0.49 -10.84 -4.83
N MET A 112 -0.89 -9.59 -5.10
CA MET A 112 -0.79 -8.47 -4.17
C MET A 112 -1.67 -8.70 -2.94
N GLU A 113 -2.88 -9.19 -3.14
CA GLU A 113 -3.80 -9.55 -2.05
C GLU A 113 -3.14 -10.54 -1.09
N ARG A 114 -2.65 -11.67 -1.60
CA ARG A 114 -1.98 -12.68 -0.77
C ARG A 114 -0.78 -12.12 -0.02
N LEU A 115 0.06 -11.34 -0.70
CA LEU A 115 1.26 -10.75 -0.09
C LEU A 115 0.91 -9.77 1.03
N VAL A 116 -0.01 -8.85 0.76
CA VAL A 116 -0.41 -7.79 1.69
C VAL A 116 -1.11 -8.38 2.90
N TRP A 117 -2.03 -9.33 2.72
CA TRP A 117 -2.69 -10.01 3.83
C TRP A 117 -1.75 -10.92 4.62
N HIS A 118 -0.79 -11.56 3.96
CA HIS A 118 0.25 -12.32 4.66
C HIS A 118 1.08 -11.41 5.57
N ALA A 119 1.61 -10.30 5.04
CA ALA A 119 2.36 -9.31 5.82
C ALA A 119 1.52 -8.73 6.96
N TRP A 120 0.23 -8.47 6.72
CA TRP A 120 -0.68 -7.99 7.75
C TRP A 120 -0.90 -9.02 8.87
N ASN A 121 -1.11 -10.29 8.52
CA ASN A 121 -1.34 -11.37 9.49
C ASN A 121 -0.11 -11.66 10.36
N GLU A 122 1.10 -11.47 9.84
CA GLU A 122 2.32 -11.53 10.65
C GLU A 122 2.37 -10.43 11.74
N LEU A 123 1.72 -9.29 11.48
CA LEU A 123 1.71 -8.13 12.39
C LEU A 123 0.50 -8.13 13.33
N SER A 124 -0.63 -8.64 12.87
CA SER A 124 -1.91 -8.67 13.59
C SER A 124 -2.59 -10.04 13.42
N PRO A 125 -2.12 -11.08 14.13
CA PRO A 125 -2.72 -12.41 14.06
C PRO A 125 -4.16 -12.37 14.58
N GLY A 126 -5.09 -12.94 13.79
CA GLY A 126 -6.51 -13.02 14.11
C GLY A 126 -7.42 -12.18 13.21
N ASP A 127 -6.85 -11.28 12.40
CA ASP A 127 -7.59 -10.66 11.31
C ASP A 127 -7.77 -11.69 10.19
N HIS A 128 -9.00 -11.84 9.70
CA HIS A 128 -9.29 -12.87 8.70
C HIS A 128 -8.87 -12.35 7.33
N ALA A 129 -7.93 -13.04 6.70
CA ALA A 129 -7.65 -12.81 5.28
C ALA A 129 -8.87 -13.24 4.46
N PRO A 130 -9.21 -12.50 3.40
CA PRO A 130 -10.16 -12.96 2.40
C PRO A 130 -9.72 -14.27 1.76
N ASP A 131 -10.67 -15.02 1.22
CA ASP A 131 -10.35 -16.22 0.45
C ASP A 131 -9.63 -15.82 -0.85
N ALA A 132 -8.43 -16.35 -1.07
CA ALA A 132 -7.53 -15.94 -2.16
C ALA A 132 -8.11 -16.20 -3.56
N ASP A 133 -9.08 -17.11 -3.66
CA ASP A 133 -9.76 -17.43 -4.91
C ASP A 133 -11.07 -16.63 -5.10
N GLU A 134 -11.56 -15.92 -4.07
CA GLU A 134 -12.82 -15.17 -4.15
C GLU A 134 -12.73 -13.99 -5.11
N LEU A 135 -11.60 -13.27 -5.11
CA LEU A 135 -11.37 -12.15 -6.04
C LEU A 135 -11.44 -12.60 -7.50
N ARG A 136 -10.81 -13.73 -7.83
CA ARG A 136 -10.86 -14.31 -9.19
C ARG A 136 -12.27 -14.77 -9.54
N ALA A 137 -12.91 -15.52 -8.65
CA ALA A 137 -14.26 -16.04 -8.87
C ALA A 137 -15.29 -14.92 -9.11
N ARG A 138 -15.21 -13.82 -8.34
CA ARG A 138 -16.09 -12.65 -8.48
C ARG A 138 -15.81 -11.87 -9.76
N ALA A 139 -14.56 -11.72 -10.16
CA ALA A 139 -14.20 -11.08 -11.43
C ALA A 139 -14.71 -11.87 -12.64
N GLU A 140 -14.51 -13.19 -12.65
CA GLU A 140 -15.04 -14.07 -13.70
C GLU A 140 -16.57 -14.04 -13.74
N GLN A 141 -17.21 -14.01 -12.57
CA GLN A 141 -18.66 -13.90 -12.47
C GLN A 141 -19.15 -12.57 -13.03
N LEU A 142 -18.50 -11.45 -12.69
CA LEU A 142 -18.83 -10.13 -13.25
C LEU A 142 -18.75 -10.11 -14.77
N THR A 143 -17.70 -10.70 -15.37
CA THR A 143 -17.57 -10.80 -16.84
C THR A 143 -18.68 -11.64 -17.47
N ARG A 144 -19.20 -12.63 -16.74
CA ARG A 144 -20.23 -13.55 -17.22
C ARG A 144 -21.65 -13.01 -17.05
N SER A 145 -21.95 -12.40 -15.92
CA SER A 145 -23.32 -11.97 -15.54
C SER A 145 -23.53 -10.47 -15.67
N GLY A 146 -22.47 -9.66 -15.63
CA GLY A 146 -22.57 -8.21 -15.51
C GLY A 146 -23.24 -7.75 -14.21
N ASP A 147 -23.26 -8.59 -13.16
CA ASP A 147 -23.98 -8.29 -11.93
C ASP A 147 -23.35 -7.09 -11.20
N PRO A 148 -24.10 -5.99 -10.97
CA PRO A 148 -23.59 -4.84 -10.25
C PRO A 148 -23.12 -5.18 -8.83
N ALA A 149 -23.70 -6.20 -8.18
CA ALA A 149 -23.29 -6.61 -6.84
C ALA A 149 -21.84 -7.15 -6.81
N ASP A 150 -21.43 -7.88 -7.84
CA ASP A 150 -20.05 -8.38 -7.96
C ASP A 150 -19.06 -7.23 -8.24
N ARG A 151 -19.49 -6.24 -9.05
CA ARG A 151 -18.72 -5.01 -9.28
C ARG A 151 -18.52 -4.23 -7.99
N ASP A 152 -19.59 -3.96 -7.24
CA ASP A 152 -19.53 -3.19 -6.00
C ASP A 152 -18.67 -3.91 -4.95
N TRP A 153 -18.76 -5.24 -4.89
CA TRP A 153 -17.89 -6.04 -4.05
C TRP A 153 -16.42 -5.88 -4.45
N LEU A 154 -16.08 -6.03 -5.74
CA LEU A 154 -14.70 -5.90 -6.24
C LEU A 154 -14.12 -4.50 -5.98
N VAL A 155 -14.91 -3.45 -6.21
CA VAL A 155 -14.50 -2.06 -5.95
C VAL A 155 -14.20 -1.86 -4.48
N ARG A 156 -15.09 -2.30 -3.59
CA ARG A 156 -14.89 -2.21 -2.13
C ARG A 156 -13.66 -2.99 -1.69
N HIS A 157 -13.51 -4.20 -2.20
CA HIS A 157 -12.43 -5.12 -1.83
C HIS A 157 -11.06 -4.62 -2.28
N LEU A 158 -10.93 -4.20 -3.53
CA LEU A 158 -9.70 -3.58 -4.06
C LEU A 158 -9.41 -2.25 -3.34
N GLY A 159 -10.44 -1.50 -2.95
CA GLY A 159 -10.31 -0.30 -2.12
C GLY A 159 -9.74 -0.59 -0.74
N GLU A 160 -10.19 -1.67 -0.10
CA GLU A 160 -9.64 -2.15 1.18
C GLU A 160 -8.19 -2.60 1.02
N LEU A 161 -7.90 -3.41 0.00
CA LEU A 161 -6.53 -3.86 -0.29
C LEU A 161 -5.59 -2.67 -0.49
N ARG A 162 -6.00 -1.68 -1.30
CA ARG A 162 -5.25 -0.44 -1.52
C ARG A 162 -5.01 0.31 -0.21
N THR A 163 -6.04 0.45 0.61
CA THR A 163 -5.94 1.15 1.90
C THR A 163 -4.97 0.44 2.84
N LEU A 164 -5.02 -0.90 2.89
CA LEU A 164 -4.13 -1.71 3.72
C LEU A 164 -2.68 -1.60 3.23
N THR A 165 -2.43 -1.69 1.92
CA THR A 165 -1.09 -1.49 1.33
C THR A 165 -0.55 -0.11 1.65
N ALA A 166 -1.33 0.95 1.41
CA ALA A 166 -0.91 2.32 1.70
C ALA A 166 -0.62 2.53 3.19
N ALA A 167 -1.46 1.98 4.06
CA ALA A 167 -1.27 2.06 5.51
C ALA A 167 0.01 1.34 5.97
N LEU A 168 0.30 0.15 5.42
CA LEU A 168 1.54 -0.59 5.70
C LEU A 168 2.77 0.19 5.27
N LEU A 169 2.77 0.74 4.05
CA LEU A 169 3.88 1.56 3.55
C LEU A 169 4.09 2.83 4.39
N ALA A 170 3.01 3.52 4.76
CA ALA A 170 3.06 4.71 5.62
C ALA A 170 3.54 4.40 7.05
N ALA A 171 3.26 3.20 7.55
CA ALA A 171 3.64 2.78 8.89
C ALA A 171 5.16 2.57 9.06
N ILE A 172 5.87 2.17 8.00
CA ILE A 172 7.32 1.89 8.05
C ILE A 172 8.12 3.09 8.58
N PRO A 173 8.11 4.28 7.94
CA PRO A 173 8.89 5.42 8.42
C PRO A 173 8.41 5.95 9.78
N GLN A 174 7.12 5.78 10.09
CA GLN A 174 6.55 6.25 11.35
C GLN A 174 6.93 5.35 12.54
N SER A 175 7.05 4.04 12.31
CA SER A 175 7.38 3.07 13.36
C SER A 175 8.77 3.30 13.95
N GLY A 176 9.78 3.54 13.11
CA GLY A 176 11.14 3.87 13.56
C GLY A 176 11.19 5.17 14.36
N ARG A 177 10.43 6.20 13.94
CA ARG A 177 10.33 7.48 14.66
C ARG A 177 9.67 7.31 16.03
N LEU A 178 8.56 6.58 16.10
CA LEU A 178 7.84 6.31 17.36
C LEU A 178 8.69 5.48 18.31
N PHE A 179 9.39 4.46 17.80
CA PHE A 179 10.33 3.68 18.58
C PHE A 179 11.45 4.56 19.16
N ALA A 180 12.10 5.38 18.32
CA ALA A 180 13.16 6.28 18.75
C ALA A 180 12.68 7.28 19.81
N GLN A 181 11.49 7.87 19.64
CA GLN A 181 10.88 8.77 20.62
C GLN A 181 10.61 8.06 21.95
N HIS A 182 10.09 6.83 21.91
CA HIS A 182 9.81 6.06 23.10
C HIS A 182 11.09 5.69 23.86
N CYS A 183 12.11 5.20 23.14
CA CYS A 183 13.42 4.91 23.73
C CYS A 183 14.10 6.15 24.30
N ALA A 184 14.05 7.28 23.58
CA ALA A 184 14.62 8.53 24.05
C ALA A 184 13.94 9.03 25.33
N GLY A 185 12.63 8.86 25.47
CA GLY A 185 11.89 9.21 26.68
C GLY A 185 12.19 8.28 27.85
N ASP A 186 12.09 6.97 27.64
CA ASP A 186 12.25 5.96 28.69
C ASP A 186 13.67 5.85 29.26
N LEU A 187 14.66 6.13 28.42
CA LEU A 187 16.08 6.11 28.78
C LEU A 187 16.64 7.51 29.02
N ALA A 188 15.78 8.54 29.00
CA ALA A 188 16.17 9.90 29.35
C ALA A 188 16.74 9.93 30.77
N PRO A 189 17.83 10.69 31.02
CA PRO A 189 18.39 10.85 32.36
C PRO A 189 17.34 11.25 33.40
N GLU A 190 16.40 12.12 33.03
CA GLU A 190 15.33 12.62 33.90
C GLU A 190 14.34 11.51 34.30
N GLU A 191 14.02 10.62 33.38
CA GLU A 191 13.11 9.48 33.63
C GLU A 191 13.80 8.44 34.50
N VAL A 192 15.07 8.13 34.21
CA VAL A 192 15.88 7.23 35.04
C VAL A 192 16.05 7.78 36.46
N GLU A 193 16.29 9.09 36.60
CA GLU A 193 16.35 9.73 37.92
C GLU A 193 15.03 9.59 38.67
N THR A 194 13.92 9.86 37.99
CA THR A 194 12.57 9.75 38.57
C THR A 194 12.31 8.34 39.07
N LEU A 195 12.59 7.32 38.26
CA LEU A 195 12.41 5.91 38.63
C LEU A 195 13.28 5.50 39.82
N VAL A 196 14.53 5.95 39.90
CA VAL A 196 15.42 5.66 41.03
C VAL A 196 14.96 6.36 42.30
N ARG A 197 14.48 7.61 42.20
CA ARG A 197 13.91 8.33 43.34
C ARG A 197 12.64 7.68 43.87
N MET A 198 11.76 7.21 42.98
CA MET A 198 10.53 6.50 43.35
C MET A 198 10.81 5.14 43.99
N ALA A 199 11.81 4.40 43.51
CA ALA A 199 12.18 3.10 44.06
C ALA A 199 12.85 3.18 45.45
N GLY A 200 13.28 4.37 45.86
CA GLY A 200 14.02 4.59 47.10
C GLY A 200 15.49 4.16 46.98
N LYS A 201 16.39 4.95 47.55
CA LYS A 201 17.82 4.65 47.53
C LYS A 201 18.15 3.54 48.53
N SER A 202 18.85 2.50 48.09
CA SER A 202 19.51 1.57 49.01
C SER A 202 20.63 2.29 49.77
N TRP A 203 20.58 2.21 51.10
CA TRP A 203 21.55 2.83 52.02
C TRP A 203 23.02 2.48 51.74
N ALA A 204 23.26 1.36 51.05
CA ALA A 204 24.60 0.86 50.73
C ALA A 204 25.19 1.37 49.40
N MET A 205 24.47 2.18 48.60
CA MET A 205 24.95 2.61 47.28
C MET A 205 24.87 4.13 47.07
N GLY A 206 25.84 4.71 46.36
CA GLY A 206 25.78 6.09 45.87
C GLY A 206 24.68 6.31 44.82
N TRP A 207 24.22 7.57 44.66
CA TRP A 207 23.15 7.92 43.71
C TRP A 207 23.53 7.63 42.26
N GLU A 208 24.73 8.02 41.83
CA GLU A 208 25.24 7.79 40.48
C GLU A 208 25.24 6.30 40.11
N ALA A 209 25.71 5.46 41.03
CA ALA A 209 25.76 4.03 40.79
C ALA A 209 24.35 3.40 40.78
N ALA A 210 23.38 3.98 41.51
CA ALA A 210 21.97 3.57 41.42
C ALA A 210 21.33 3.98 40.09
N TYR A 211 21.59 5.18 39.58
CA TYR A 211 21.14 5.64 38.26
C TYR A 211 21.72 4.76 37.14
N TRP A 212 23.03 4.49 37.17
CA TRP A 212 23.66 3.64 36.17
C TRP A 212 23.12 2.21 36.20
N ARG A 213 22.91 1.63 37.39
CA ARG A 213 22.29 0.30 37.50
C ARG A 213 20.90 0.31 36.85
N LYS A 214 20.08 1.31 37.16
CA LYS A 214 18.71 1.39 36.64
C LYS A 214 18.69 1.57 35.13
N TYR A 215 19.57 2.42 34.58
CA TYR A 215 19.73 2.55 33.14
C TYR A 215 20.06 1.20 32.48
N ARG A 216 21.03 0.44 33.01
CA ARG A 216 21.36 -0.88 32.46
C ARG A 216 20.20 -1.87 32.55
N GLU A 217 19.44 -1.84 33.64
CA GLU A 217 18.24 -2.68 33.78
C GLU A 217 17.21 -2.37 32.69
N LEU A 218 16.92 -1.08 32.46
CA LEU A 218 15.98 -0.64 31.42
C LEU A 218 16.50 -0.97 30.02
N ALA A 219 17.78 -0.69 29.76
CA ALA A 219 18.43 -0.99 28.48
C ALA A 219 18.44 -2.49 28.19
N ALA A 220 18.72 -3.34 29.19
CA ALA A 220 18.75 -4.79 29.03
C ALA A 220 17.37 -5.40 28.71
N VAL A 221 16.28 -4.69 29.00
CA VAL A 221 14.93 -5.14 28.67
C VAL A 221 14.42 -4.51 27.36
N LYS A 222 14.75 -3.24 27.12
CA LYS A 222 14.17 -2.45 26.01
C LYS A 222 15.02 -2.42 24.74
N LEU A 223 16.32 -2.68 24.84
CA LEU A 223 17.26 -2.61 23.71
C LEU A 223 17.75 -4.00 23.25
N THR A 224 16.99 -5.06 23.56
CA THR A 224 17.23 -6.37 22.95
C THR A 224 16.62 -6.43 21.56
N GLU A 225 17.21 -7.21 20.65
CA GLU A 225 16.71 -7.38 19.28
C GLU A 225 15.21 -7.73 19.27
N ASP A 226 14.80 -8.75 20.04
CA ASP A 226 13.40 -9.17 20.15
C ASP A 226 12.47 -8.06 20.68
N ALA A 227 12.91 -7.26 21.66
CA ALA A 227 12.09 -6.19 22.23
C ALA A 227 11.93 -5.02 21.25
N ILE A 228 12.99 -4.71 20.51
CA ILE A 228 12.99 -3.69 19.45
C ILE A 228 12.06 -4.14 18.32
N GLU A 229 12.24 -5.36 17.81
CA GLU A 229 11.42 -5.89 16.73
C GLU A 229 9.93 -5.93 17.14
N SER A 230 9.63 -6.47 18.33
CA SER A 230 8.26 -6.53 18.85
C SER A 230 7.63 -5.15 19.01
N SER A 231 8.41 -4.16 19.48
CA SER A 231 7.93 -2.78 19.60
C SER A 231 7.63 -2.17 18.24
N ILE A 232 8.53 -2.34 17.26
CA ILE A 232 8.35 -1.84 15.89
C ILE A 232 7.13 -2.49 15.24
N ARG A 233 7.01 -3.82 15.27
CA ARG A 233 5.83 -4.55 14.77
C ARG A 233 4.54 -4.04 15.42
N GLY A 234 4.56 -3.82 16.73
CA GLY A 234 3.42 -3.25 17.47
C GLY A 234 3.06 -1.82 17.04
N TYR A 235 4.05 -0.97 16.78
CA TYR A 235 3.81 0.38 16.25
C TYR A 235 3.22 0.34 14.84
N ILE A 236 3.73 -0.52 13.97
CA ILE A 236 3.21 -0.71 12.61
C ILE A 236 1.74 -1.15 12.69
N ALA A 237 1.45 -2.22 13.44
CA ALA A 237 0.10 -2.76 13.57
C ALA A 237 -0.89 -1.71 14.10
N ARG A 238 -0.48 -0.93 15.12
CA ARG A 238 -1.32 0.14 15.67
C ARG A 238 -1.60 1.25 14.65
N PHE A 239 -0.58 1.69 13.93
CA PHE A 239 -0.72 2.77 12.95
C PHE A 239 -1.61 2.36 11.79
N VAL A 240 -1.44 1.13 11.28
CA VAL A 240 -2.30 0.59 10.21
C VAL A 240 -3.76 0.51 10.66
N LYS A 241 -4.04 0.03 11.88
CA LYS A 241 -5.41 0.02 12.42
C LYS A 241 -6.01 1.42 12.49
N GLN A 242 -5.25 2.40 12.99
CA GLN A 242 -5.70 3.79 13.07
C GLN A 242 -6.08 4.37 11.70
N LEU A 243 -5.28 4.10 10.66
CA LEU A 243 -5.56 4.57 9.30
C LEU A 243 -6.77 3.86 8.68
N ARG A 244 -6.90 2.54 8.86
CA ARG A 244 -8.07 1.79 8.38
C ARG A 244 -9.36 2.29 9.06
N ASP A 245 -9.33 2.49 10.37
CA ASP A 245 -10.48 2.99 11.13
C ASP A 245 -10.85 4.43 10.75
N ALA A 246 -9.88 5.25 10.33
CA ALA A 246 -10.12 6.61 9.85
C ALA A 246 -10.76 6.61 8.45
N SER A 247 -10.26 5.76 7.54
CA SER A 247 -10.81 5.59 6.19
C SER A 247 -12.27 5.11 6.21
N VAL A 248 -12.60 4.19 7.13
CA VAL A 248 -13.98 3.72 7.32
C VAL A 248 -14.90 4.87 7.79
N ARG A 249 -14.42 5.73 8.69
CA ARG A 249 -15.22 6.86 9.20
C ARG A 249 -15.50 7.91 8.12
N GLU A 250 -14.50 8.24 7.30
CA GLU A 250 -14.66 9.18 6.19
C GLU A 250 -15.66 8.67 5.15
N SER A 251 -15.71 7.35 4.92
CA SER A 251 -16.67 6.74 3.99
C SER A 251 -18.11 6.76 4.50
N VAL A 252 -18.35 6.83 5.82
CA VAL A 252 -19.69 6.86 6.42
C VAL A 252 -20.27 8.28 6.44
N GLU A 253 -19.45 9.32 6.62
CA GLU A 253 -19.91 10.72 6.64
C GLU A 253 -20.20 11.28 5.24
N GLY A 254 -19.71 10.65 4.18
CA GLY A 254 -19.92 11.09 2.79
C GLY A 254 -21.23 10.63 2.13
N ASP A 255 -22.00 9.75 2.78
CA ASP A 255 -23.25 9.18 2.22
C ASP A 255 -24.52 9.92 2.71
N ASP A 256 -24.37 10.95 3.55
CA ASP A 256 -25.46 11.72 4.20
C ASP A 256 -25.68 13.13 3.61
N THR A 257 -25.11 13.46 2.44
CA THR A 257 -25.30 14.76 1.74
C THR A 257 -25.73 14.61 0.30
#